data_AF-A0A0C3FUL5-F1
#
_entry.id   AF-A0A0C3FUL5-F1
#
_cell.length_a   1.000
_cell.length_b   1.000
_cell.length_c   1.000
_cell.angle_alpha   90.00
_cell.angle_beta   90.00
_cell.angle_gamma   90.00
#
_symmetry.space_group_name_H-M   'P 1'
#
loop_
_entity.id
_entity.type
_entity.pdbx_description
1 polymer ?
#
loop_
_entity_poly.entity_id
_entity_poly.type
_entity_poly.pdbx_seq_one_letter_code
_entity_poly.pdbx_strand_id
1 'polypeptide(L)' 'GRATRGFVAYDIERRTKVYLKDTWRVDLPGIEREGETYKLLWEAHVRNLAPCSAAGDIEGHHTLTHIF' A
#
# COMPACT_ATOMS: atom_id res chain seq x y z
N GLY A 1 -6.06 10.69 8.83
CA GLY A 1 -5.26 9.64 9.50
C GLY A 1 -3.89 10.20 9.81
N ARG A 2 -3.29 9.87 10.96
CA ARG A 2 -1.98 10.42 11.36
C ARG A 2 -0.81 9.80 10.60
N ALA A 3 -0.99 8.60 10.05
CA ALA A 3 0.05 7.78 9.43
C ALA A 3 -0.13 7.57 7.91
N THR A 4 -1.16 8.16 7.29
CA THR A 4 -1.47 7.96 5.86
C THR A 4 -1.69 9.29 5.17
N ARG A 5 -1.06 9.48 4.01
CA ARG A 5 -1.20 10.64 3.13
C ARG A 5 -1.58 10.17 1.73
N GLY A 6 -2.45 10.93 1.08
CA GLY A 6 -2.86 10.68 -0.30
C GLY A 6 -2.34 11.77 -1.21
N PHE A 7 -1.84 11.39 -2.39
CA PHE A 7 -1.32 12.31 -3.39
C PHE A 7 -1.89 11.97 -4.76
N VAL A 8 -1.97 12.96 -5.64
CA VAL A 8 -2.06 12.72 -7.08
C VAL A 8 -0.62 12.60 -7.58
N ALA A 9 -0.26 11.42 -8.06
CA ALA A 9 1.04 11.14 -8.66
C ALA A 9 0.92 10.94 -10.18
N TYR A 10 2.04 10.87 -10.87
CA TYR A 10 2.09 10.60 -12.30
C TYR A 10 2.86 9.31 -12.56
N ASP A 11 2.18 8.32 -13.14
CA ASP A 11 2.77 7.06 -13.59
C ASP A 11 3.49 7.32 -14.91
N ILE A 12 4.83 7.25 -14.91
CA ILE A 12 5.67 7.58 -16.06
C ILE A 12 5.54 6.52 -17.16
N GLU A 13 5.38 5.24 -16.78
CA GLU A 13 5.27 4.13 -17.73
C GLU A 13 3.93 4.18 -18.46
N ARG A 14 2.84 4.39 -17.72
CA ARG A 14 1.47 4.46 -18.28
C ARG A 14 1.09 5.86 -18.77
N ARG A 15 1.92 6.87 -18.48
CA ARG A 15 1.70 8.29 -18.83
C ARG A 15 0.34 8.82 -18.36
N THR A 16 -0.03 8.53 -17.11
CA THR A 16 -1.33 8.91 -16.55
C THR A 16 -1.23 9.36 -15.11
N LYS A 17 -2.21 10.15 -14.65
CA LYS A 17 -2.33 10.52 -13.24
C LYS A 17 -2.92 9.35 -12.45
N VAL A 18 -2.32 9.04 -11.32
CA VAL A 18 -2.74 7.97 -10.41
C VAL A 18 -2.89 8.51 -8.99
N TYR A 19 -3.68 7.81 -8.18
CA TYR A 19 -3.73 8.07 -6.75
C TYR A 19 -2.60 7.30 -6.06
N LEU A 20 -1.74 8.01 -5.35
CA LEU A 20 -0.70 7.42 -4.50
C LEU A 20 -1.15 7.51 -3.05
N LYS A 21 -1.24 6.35 -2.40
CA LYS A 21 -1.41 6.26 -0.96
C LYS A 21 -0.06 5.99 -0.33
N ASP A 22 0.48 6.99 0.37
CA ASP A 22 1.67 6.87 1.21
C ASP A 22 1.23 6.55 2.64
N THR A 23 1.76 5.49 3.23
CA THR A 23 1.40 5.09 4.59
C THR A 23 2.61 4.59 5.34
N TRP A 24 2.73 5.02 6.59
CA TRP A 24 3.63 4.39 7.54
C TRP A 24 3.07 3.02 7.90
N ARG A 25 3.74 1.97 7.43
CA ARG A 25 3.38 0.59 7.76
C ARG A 25 3.93 0.25 9.15
N VAL A 26 3.08 -0.40 9.96
CA VAL A 26 3.50 -1.05 11.20
C VAL A 26 4.08 -2.42 10.85
N ASP A 27 5.36 -2.62 11.17
CA ASP A 27 6.05 -3.89 10.92
C ASP A 27 5.96 -4.79 12.14
N LEU A 28 4.82 -5.48 12.28
CA LEU A 28 4.58 -6.43 13.36
C LEU A 28 4.11 -7.78 12.81
N PRO A 29 4.45 -8.89 13.48
CA PRO A 29 3.91 -10.21 13.14
C PRO A 29 2.38 -10.18 13.10
N GLY A 30 1.80 -10.75 12.03
CA GLY A 30 0.35 -10.78 11.82
C GLY A 30 -0.25 -9.52 11.17
N ILE A 31 0.56 -8.49 10.88
CA ILE A 31 0.14 -7.34 10.08
C ILE A 31 0.78 -7.45 8.70
N GLU A 32 0.03 -8.06 7.79
CA GLU A 32 0.44 -8.25 6.39
C GLU A 32 0.50 -6.94 5.62
N ARG A 33 1.29 -6.94 4.54
CA ARG A 33 1.39 -5.78 3.64
C ARG A 33 0.04 -5.59 2.95
N GLU A 34 -0.46 -4.35 2.95
CA GLU A 34 -1.75 -4.02 2.36
C GLU A 34 -1.84 -4.42 0.88
N GLY A 35 -0.74 -4.30 0.14
CA GLY A 35 -0.65 -4.74 -1.25
C GLY A 35 -0.97 -6.23 -1.46
N GLU A 36 -0.52 -7.10 -0.56
CA GLU A 36 -0.84 -8.54 -0.63
C GLU A 36 -2.32 -8.79 -0.34
N THR A 37 -2.92 -8.01 0.57
CA THR A 37 -4.36 -8.07 0.80
C THR A 37 -5.15 -7.66 -0.45
N TYR A 38 -4.72 -6.61 -1.16
CA TYR A 38 -5.35 -6.23 -2.44
C TYR A 38 -5.26 -7.33 -3.49
N LYS A 39 -4.13 -8.03 -3.61
CA LYS A 39 -3.98 -9.17 -4.52
C LYS A 39 -4.97 -10.28 -4.18
N LEU A 40 -5.07 -10.68 -2.91
CA LEU A 40 -6.00 -11.71 -2.46
C LEU A 40 -7.46 -11.34 -2.77
N LEU A 41 -7.85 -10.09 -2.50
CA LEU A 41 -9.22 -9.61 -2.79
C LEU A 41 -9.51 -9.56 -4.29
N TRP A 42 -8.50 -9.20 -5.10
CA TRP A 42 -8.61 -9.19 -6.56
C TRP A 42 -8.77 -10.60 -7.12
N GLU A 43 -7.94 -11.55 -6.68
CA GLU A 43 -8.02 -12.97 -7.05
C GLU A 43 -9.36 -13.61 -6.63
N ALA A 44 -9.91 -13.20 -5.48
CA ALA A 44 -11.23 -13.61 -5.01
C ALA A 44 -12.40 -12.92 -5.73
N HIS A 45 -12.13 -12.05 -6.71
CA HIS A 45 -13.14 -11.32 -7.49
C HIS A 45 -14.13 -10.52 -6.62
N VAL A 46 -13.61 -9.92 -5.54
CA VAL A 46 -14.43 -9.11 -4.63
C VAL A 46 -14.97 -7.89 -5.37
N ARG A 47 -16.30 -7.68 -5.28
CA ARG A 47 -16.96 -6.54 -5.93
C ARG A 47 -16.56 -5.22 -5.26
N ASN A 48 -16.56 -4.15 -6.06
CA ASN A 48 -16.28 -2.78 -5.62
C ASN A 48 -14.86 -2.57 -5.03
N LEU A 49 -13.90 -3.41 -5.44
CA LEU A 49 -12.50 -3.23 -5.08
C LEU A 49 -11.87 -2.11 -5.92
N ALA A 50 -11.22 -1.16 -5.27
CA ALA A 50 -10.43 -0.15 -5.98
C ALA A 50 -9.24 -0.84 -6.68
N PRO A 51 -8.99 -0.59 -7.98
CA PRO A 51 -7.82 -1.17 -8.65
C PRO A 51 -6.53 -0.69 -7.99
N CYS A 52 -5.69 -1.64 -7.56
CA CYS A 52 -4.36 -1.37 -7.06
C CYS A 52 -3.34 -1.73 -8.15
N SER A 53 -2.76 -0.71 -8.78
CA SER A 53 -1.83 -0.91 -9.90
C SER A 53 -0.42 -1.30 -9.48
N ALA A 54 -0.01 -0.90 -8.28
CA ALA A 54 1.27 -1.21 -7.66
C ALA A 54 1.18 -0.96 -6.15
N ALA A 55 1.91 -1.77 -5.37
CA ALA A 55 2.07 -1.60 -3.94
C ALA A 55 3.45 -2.15 -3.52
N GLY A 56 4.06 -1.54 -2.51
CA GLY A 56 5.36 -1.93 -2.03
C GLY A 56 5.76 -1.13 -0.79
N ASP A 57 6.78 -1.64 -0.11
CA ASP A 57 7.47 -0.93 0.98
C ASP A 57 8.78 -0.42 0.40
N ILE A 58 9.27 0.69 0.96
CA ILE A 58 10.61 1.19 0.65
C ILE A 58 11.62 0.31 1.38
N GLU A 59 12.54 -0.29 0.64
CA GLU A 59 13.58 -1.16 1.21
C GLU A 59 14.45 -0.41 2.22
N GLY A 60 14.79 -1.05 3.33
CA GLY A 60 15.60 -0.47 4.41
C GLY A 60 14.83 0.48 5.33
N HIS A 61 13.55 0.74 5.08
CA HIS A 61 12.71 1.60 5.91
C HIS A 61 11.68 0.77 6.69
N HIS A 62 11.98 0.51 7.96
CA HIS A 62 11.11 -0.25 8.86
C HIS A 62 10.81 0.57 10.12
N THR A 63 9.55 0.58 10.53
CA THR A 63 9.14 1.19 11.81
C THR A 63 8.72 0.08 12.77
N LEU A 64 9.60 -0.18 13.74
CA LEU A 64 9.40 -1.18 14.79
C LEU A 64 8.98 -0.47 16.07
N THR A 65 7.73 -0.65 16.48
CA THR A 65 7.14 0.10 17.60
C THR A 65 7.21 -0.61 18.95
N HIS A 66 7.66 -1.88 18.99
CA HIS A 66 7.55 -2.73 20.20
C HIS A 66 8.82 -3.51 20.55
N ILE A 67 10.02 -2.99 20.22
CA ILE A 67 11.29 -3.65 20.59
C ILE A 67 11.85 -3.20 21.96
N PHE A 68 11.01 -2.68 22.85
CA PHE A 68 11.39 -2.29 24.22
C PHE A 68 10.61 -3.10 25.24
#